data_AF-A0A6G8PZW4-F1
#
_entry.id   AF-A0A6G8PZW4-F1
#
_cell.length_a   1.000
_cell.length_b   1.000
_cell.length_c   1.000
_cell.angle_alpha   90.00
_cell.angle_beta   90.00
_cell.angle_gamma   90.00
#
_symmetry.space_group_name_H-M   'P 1'
#
loop_
_entity.id
_entity.type
_entity.pdbx_description
1 polymer ?
#
loop_
_entity_poly.entity_id
_entity_poly.type
_entity_poly.pdbx_seq_one_letter_code
_entity_poly.pdbx_strand_id
1 'polypeptide(L)'
;MDERKLARGIGWLSLAVGLQLVVAPTSATRPFGMGDSPTLGRIMGVRDLVVGAGLLRGDTRTWLLARGINDAADAAIVLGGMATGAFPRNRAPVGLTIATSLSVASLLLAGRLK
;
A
#
# COMPACT_ATOMS: atom_id res chain seq x y z
N MET A 1 7.22 5.85 21.69
CA MET A 1 5.87 5.57 21.13
C MET A 1 5.80 4.07 20.93
N ASP A 2 4.77 3.41 21.44
CA ASP A 2 4.64 1.94 21.42
C ASP A 2 4.56 1.42 19.97
N GLU A 3 5.57 0.68 19.52
CA GLU A 3 5.66 0.19 18.13
C GLU A 3 4.45 -0.68 17.75
N ARG A 4 3.87 -1.43 18.71
CA ARG A 4 2.70 -2.27 18.46
C ARG A 4 1.44 -1.43 18.27
N LYS A 5 1.28 -0.32 19.00
CA LYS A 5 0.16 0.61 18.79
C LYS A 5 0.26 1.26 17.42
N LEU A 6 1.46 1.68 17.02
CA LEU A 6 1.68 2.23 15.68
C LEU A 6 1.38 1.21 14.58
N ALA A 7 1.87 -0.03 14.72
CA ALA A 7 1.61 -1.09 13.76
C ALA A 7 0.11 -1.44 13.64
N ARG A 8 -0.65 -1.39 14.75
CA ARG A 8 -2.11 -1.53 14.72
C ARG A 8 -2.78 -0.36 13.99
N GLY A 9 -2.33 0.87 14.21
CA GLY A 9 -2.79 2.04 13.46
C GLY A 9 -2.56 1.88 11.96
N ILE A 10 -1.37 1.39 11.58
CA ILE A 10 -1.03 1.07 10.19
C ILE A 10 -1.95 -0.04 9.65
N GLY A 11 -2.21 -1.10 10.42
CA GLY A 11 -3.12 -2.19 10.03
C GLY A 11 -4.55 -1.69 9.75
N TRP A 12 -5.08 -0.80 10.59
CA TRP A 12 -6.38 -0.17 10.35
C TRP A 12 -6.38 0.73 9.10
N LEU A 13 -5.31 1.49 8.89
CA LEU A 13 -5.15 2.29 7.67
C LEU A 13 -5.16 1.41 6.41
N SER A 14 -4.41 0.30 6.42
CA SER A 14 -4.40 -0.68 5.33
C SER A 14 -5.78 -1.25 5.05
N LEU A 15 -6.54 -1.60 6.10
CA LEU A 15 -7.90 -2.11 5.94
C LEU A 15 -8.82 -1.09 5.28
N ALA A 16 -8.76 0.17 5.71
CA ALA A 16 -9.59 1.23 5.16
C ALA A 16 -9.26 1.50 3.69
N VAL A 17 -7.97 1.59 3.35
CA VAL A 17 -7.49 1.79 1.97
C VAL A 17 -7.85 0.59 1.09
N GLY A 18 -7.59 -0.63 1.58
CA GLY A 18 -7.89 -1.86 0.87
C GLY A 18 -9.38 -2.02 0.58
N LEU A 19 -10.24 -1.71 1.56
CA LEU A 19 -11.69 -1.72 1.38
C LEU A 19 -12.13 -0.72 0.31
N GLN A 20 -11.60 0.50 0.35
CA GLN A 20 -11.93 1.53 -0.64
C GLN A 20 -11.50 1.13 -2.05
N LEU A 21 -10.33 0.51 -2.20
CA LEU A 21 -9.84 -0.03 -3.46
C LEU A 21 -10.70 -1.20 -3.98
N VAL A 22 -11.30 -2.01 -3.11
CA VAL A 22 -12.20 -3.09 -3.52
C VAL A 22 -13.58 -2.55 -3.93
N VAL A 23 -14.15 -1.65 -3.15
CA VAL A 23 -15.50 -1.11 -3.35
C VAL A 23 -15.55 -0.10 -4.50
N ALA A 24 -14.59 0.82 -4.55
CA ALA A 24 -14.54 1.92 -5.50
C ALA A 24 -13.15 2.04 -6.16
N PRO A 25 -12.69 0.99 -6.87
CA PRO A 25 -11.31 0.91 -7.38
C PRO A 25 -10.94 2.10 -8.26
N THR A 26 -11.80 2.46 -9.22
CA THR A 26 -11.53 3.54 -10.18
C THR A 26 -11.41 4.90 -9.48
N SER A 27 -12.27 5.17 -8.49
CA SER A 27 -12.23 6.40 -7.70
C SER A 27 -10.98 6.46 -6.83
N ALA A 28 -10.53 5.31 -6.31
CA ALA A 28 -9.35 5.19 -5.48
C ALA A 28 -8.04 5.29 -6.29
N THR A 29 -7.96 4.72 -7.50
CA THR A 29 -6.72 4.69 -8.31
C THR A 29 -6.50 5.95 -9.15
N ARG A 30 -7.57 6.65 -9.56
CA ARG A 30 -7.52 7.86 -10.39
C ARG A 30 -6.63 8.98 -9.81
N PRO A 31 -6.70 9.32 -8.52
CA PRO A 31 -5.83 10.34 -7.92
C PRO A 31 -4.35 10.00 -8.02
N PHE A 32 -4.00 8.72 -8.02
CA PHE A 32 -2.62 8.23 -8.08
C PHE A 32 -2.11 8.02 -9.52
N GLY A 33 -2.91 8.36 -10.52
CA GLY A 33 -2.53 8.20 -11.93
C GLY A 33 -2.53 6.75 -12.43
N MET A 34 -3.03 5.77 -11.67
CA MET A 34 -3.08 4.37 -12.10
C MET A 34 -4.10 4.06 -13.21
N GLY A 35 -4.73 5.08 -13.78
CA GLY A 35 -5.76 4.95 -14.82
C GLY A 35 -7.03 4.25 -14.35
N ASP A 36 -7.90 3.94 -15.31
CA ASP A 36 -9.18 3.26 -15.08
C ASP A 36 -8.99 1.72 -15.18
N SER A 37 -8.17 1.16 -14.30
CA SER A 37 -8.00 -0.29 -14.18
C SER A 37 -8.68 -0.83 -12.91
N PRO A 38 -9.99 -1.12 -12.96
CA PRO A 38 -10.72 -1.58 -11.78
C PRO A 38 -10.22 -2.93 -11.25
N THR A 39 -9.71 -3.78 -12.13
CA THR A 39 -9.12 -5.08 -11.76
C THR A 39 -7.82 -4.90 -10.97
N LEU A 40 -6.93 -4.02 -11.42
CA LEU A 40 -5.68 -3.73 -10.70
C LEU A 40 -5.99 -3.15 -9.31
N GLY A 41 -6.91 -2.18 -9.24
CA GLY A 41 -7.35 -1.58 -7.98
C GLY A 41 -7.90 -2.61 -7.00
N ARG A 42 -8.76 -3.53 -7.45
CA ARG A 42 -9.30 -4.61 -6.59
C ARG A 42 -8.22 -5.58 -6.10
N ILE A 43 -7.27 -5.97 -6.96
CA ILE A 43 -6.17 -6.87 -6.58
C ILE A 43 -5.31 -6.21 -5.50
N MET A 44 -4.93 -4.94 -5.69
CA MET A 44 -4.22 -4.16 -4.69
C MET A 44 -5.03 -4.05 -3.39
N GLY A 45 -6.32 -3.76 -3.50
CA GLY A 45 -7.22 -3.64 -2.36
C GLY A 45 -7.33 -4.92 -1.53
N VAL A 46 -7.51 -6.08 -2.18
CA VAL A 46 -7.54 -7.38 -1.49
C VAL A 46 -6.22 -7.67 -0.79
N ARG A 47 -5.08 -7.37 -1.42
CA ARG A 47 -3.75 -7.53 -0.80
C ARG A 47 -3.62 -6.67 0.46
N ASP A 48 -4.03 -5.40 0.39
CA ASP A 48 -4.00 -4.48 1.52
C ASP A 48 -4.94 -4.92 2.65
N LEU A 49 -6.10 -5.51 2.33
CA LEU A 49 -7.00 -6.09 3.32
C LEU A 49 -6.34 -7.26 4.06
N VAL A 50 -5.68 -8.16 3.34
CA VAL A 50 -4.97 -9.31 3.92
C VAL A 50 -3.83 -8.84 4.83
N VAL A 51 -3.01 -7.90 4.36
CA VAL A 51 -1.91 -7.32 5.13
C VAL A 51 -2.42 -6.59 6.38
N GLY A 52 -3.48 -5.79 6.24
CA GLY A 52 -4.10 -5.07 7.36
C GLY A 52 -4.67 -6.01 8.42
N ALA A 53 -5.39 -7.05 8.01
CA ALA A 53 -5.89 -8.08 8.92
C ALA A 53 -4.75 -8.83 9.62
N GLY A 54 -3.67 -9.13 8.88
CA GLY A 54 -2.45 -9.72 9.40
C GLY A 54 -1.78 -8.86 10.48
N LEU A 55 -1.63 -7.56 10.23
CA LEU A 55 -1.07 -6.62 11.22
C LEU A 55 -1.89 -6.53 12.51
N LEU A 56 -3.22 -6.69 12.42
CA LEU A 56 -4.11 -6.62 13.59
C LEU A 56 -4.15 -7.91 14.41
N ARG A 57 -3.92 -9.08 13.79
CA ARG A 57 -4.16 -10.40 14.42
C ARG A 57 -2.93 -11.29 14.52
N GLY A 58 -1.93 -11.10 13.66
CA GLY A 58 -0.76 -11.97 13.55
C GLY A 58 0.51 -11.36 14.14
N ASP A 59 1.64 -11.99 13.82
CA ASP A 59 2.96 -11.51 14.20
C ASP A 59 3.28 -10.16 13.55
N THR A 60 3.41 -9.13 14.36
CA THR A 60 3.54 -7.74 13.91
C THR A 60 4.76 -7.56 13.00
N ARG A 61 5.88 -8.22 13.31
CA ARG A 61 7.13 -8.07 12.54
C ARG A 61 6.98 -8.65 11.14
N THR A 62 6.51 -9.88 11.04
CA THR A 62 6.27 -10.57 9.76
C THR A 62 5.32 -9.80 8.86
N TRP A 63 4.21 -9.29 9.43
CA TRP A 63 3.22 -8.55 8.64
C TRP A 63 3.67 -7.14 8.25
N LEU A 64 4.53 -6.49 9.04
CA LEU A 64 5.18 -5.24 8.62
C LEU A 64 6.18 -5.46 7.46
N LEU A 65 6.91 -6.58 7.45
CA LEU A 65 7.76 -6.93 6.31
C LEU A 65 6.92 -7.19 5.05
N ALA A 66 5.85 -7.99 5.18
CA ALA A 66 4.92 -8.26 4.08
C ALA A 66 4.34 -6.95 3.52
N ARG A 67 3.97 -6.01 4.41
CA ARG A 67 3.51 -4.68 4.02
C ARG A 67 4.58 -3.89 3.27
N GLY A 68 5.80 -3.85 3.78
CA GLY A 68 6.90 -3.13 3.15
C GLY A 68 7.18 -3.62 1.72
N ILE A 69 7.15 -4.94 1.52
CA ILE A 69 7.29 -5.57 0.20
C ILE A 69 6.09 -5.24 -0.70
N ASN A 70 4.88 -5.25 -0.15
CA ASN A 70 3.66 -4.91 -0.87
C ASN A 70 3.71 -3.48 -1.43
N ASP A 71 4.05 -2.52 -0.57
CA ASP A 71 4.16 -1.11 -0.93
C ASP A 71 5.30 -0.86 -1.93
N ALA A 72 6.40 -1.62 -1.85
CA ALA A 72 7.48 -1.56 -2.84
C ALA A 72 7.03 -2.06 -4.23
N ALA A 73 6.22 -3.12 -4.28
CA ALA A 73 5.63 -3.60 -5.53
C ALA A 73 4.68 -2.55 -6.14
N ASP A 74 3.91 -1.85 -5.31
CA ASP A 74 3.01 -0.79 -5.79
C ASP A 74 3.79 0.40 -6.37
N ALA A 75 4.90 0.79 -5.72
CA ALA A 75 5.84 1.77 -6.27
C ALA A 75 6.41 1.34 -7.62
N ALA A 76 6.80 0.06 -7.78
CA ALA A 76 7.30 -0.48 -9.04
C ALA A 76 6.23 -0.47 -10.15
N ILE A 77 4.97 -0.77 -9.82
CA ILE A 77 3.85 -0.70 -10.77
C ILE A 77 3.65 0.74 -11.24
N VAL A 78 3.67 1.71 -10.32
CA VAL A 78 3.54 3.13 -10.67
C VAL A 78 4.71 3.58 -11.55
N LEU A 79 5.95 3.24 -11.20
CA LEU A 79 7.14 3.54 -11.99
C LEU A 79 7.07 2.93 -13.41
N GLY A 80 6.68 1.66 -13.52
CA GLY A 80 6.51 0.98 -14.80
C GLY A 80 5.43 1.64 -15.66
N GLY A 81 4.30 2.02 -15.07
CA GLY A 81 3.25 2.76 -15.76
C GLY A 81 3.68 4.16 -16.20
N MET A 82 4.52 4.84 -15.43
CA MET A 82 5.14 6.13 -15.84
C MET A 82 6.12 5.96 -17.00
N ALA A 83 6.95 4.91 -16.96
CA ALA A 83 7.96 4.64 -17.98
C ALA A 83 7.35 4.26 -19.33
N THR A 84 6.26 3.49 -19.32
CA THR A 84 5.52 3.06 -20.51
C THR A 84 4.54 4.12 -21.04
N GLY A 85 4.31 5.20 -20.30
CA GLY A 85 3.33 6.24 -20.65
C GLY A 85 1.87 5.85 -20.36
N ALA A 86 1.63 4.68 -19.74
CA ALA A 86 0.31 4.23 -19.35
C ALA A 86 -0.31 5.09 -18.24
N PHE A 87 0.52 5.68 -17.36
CA PHE A 87 0.09 6.54 -16.25
C PHE A 87 0.50 8.01 -16.48
N PRO A 88 -0.38 8.99 -16.20
CA PRO A 88 -0.11 10.39 -16.42
C PRO A 88 0.97 10.90 -15.45
N ARG A 89 2.01 11.51 -16.01
CA ARG A 89 3.19 12.00 -15.28
C ARG A 89 2.91 13.09 -14.23
N ASN A 90 1.75 13.74 -14.28
CA ASN A 90 1.34 14.75 -13.28
C ASN A 90 0.87 14.12 -11.95
N ARG A 91 0.23 12.94 -12.00
CA ARG A 91 -0.41 12.32 -10.82
C ARG A 91 0.33 11.10 -10.29
N ALA A 92 1.02 10.38 -11.17
CA ALA A 92 1.79 9.21 -10.81
C ALA A 92 2.90 9.46 -9.74
N PRO A 93 3.59 10.62 -9.69
CA PRO A 93 4.57 10.89 -8.64
C PRO A 93 3.97 10.86 -7.23
N VAL A 94 2.72 11.27 -7.05
CA VAL A 94 2.03 11.25 -5.73
C VAL A 94 1.85 9.81 -5.24
N GLY A 95 1.37 8.93 -6.12
CA GLY A 95 1.22 7.50 -5.82
C GLY A 95 2.56 6.86 -5.49
N LEU A 96 3.61 7.20 -6.24
CA LEU A 96 4.96 6.71 -6.00
C LEU A 96 5.53 7.16 -4.66
N THR A 97 5.37 8.44 -4.31
CA THR A 97 5.83 8.97 -3.02
C THR A 97 5.14 8.27 -1.86
N ILE A 98 3.82 8.13 -1.92
CA ILE A 98 3.04 7.46 -0.85
C ILE A 98 3.48 6.00 -0.70
N ALA A 99 3.53 5.24 -1.80
CA ALA A 99 3.94 3.84 -1.77
C ALA A 99 5.37 3.68 -1.21
N THR A 100 6.31 4.50 -1.66
CA THR A 100 7.70 4.45 -1.19
C THR A 100 7.82 4.83 0.29
N SER A 101 7.13 5.88 0.74
CA SER A 101 7.14 6.30 2.14
C SER A 101 6.56 5.23 3.08
N LEU A 102 5.44 4.60 2.69
CA LEU A 102 4.83 3.53 3.48
C LEU A 102 5.69 2.26 3.50
N SER A 103 6.34 1.94 2.38
CA SER A 103 7.30 0.82 2.30
C SER A 103 8.45 1.02 3.28
N VAL A 104 9.12 2.17 3.23
CA VAL A 104 10.24 2.49 4.12
C VAL A 104 9.79 2.49 5.59
N ALA A 105 8.67 3.11 5.91
CA ALA A 105 8.15 3.14 7.27
C ALA A 105 7.90 1.73 7.82
N SER A 106 7.30 0.85 7.00
CA SER A 106 6.98 -0.53 7.41
C SER A 106 8.25 -1.36 7.64
N LEU A 107 9.25 -1.24 6.76
CA LEU A 107 10.53 -1.95 6.92
C LEU A 107 11.33 -1.44 8.13
N LEU A 108 11.35 -0.13 8.36
CA LEU A 108 12.00 0.45 9.54
C LEU A 108 11.35 -0.01 10.84
N LEU A 109 10.01 -0.07 10.89
CA LEU A 109 9.31 -0.58 12.07
C LEU A 109 9.54 -2.07 12.26
N ALA A 110 9.56 -2.86 11.19
CA ALA A 110 9.89 -4.28 11.27
C ALA A 110 11.30 -4.51 11.82
N GLY A 111 12.29 -3.68 11.43
CA GLY A 111 13.65 -3.76 11.95
C GLY A 111 13.81 -3.37 13.42
N ARG A 112 12.86 -2.59 13.97
CA ARG A 112 12.83 -2.21 15.39
C ARG A 112 12.20 -3.27 16.29
N LEU A 113 11.36 -4.14 15.72
CA LEU A 113 10.80 -5.29 16.41
C LEU A 113 11.83 -6.43 16.38
N LYS A 114 12.40 -6.76 17.54
CA LYS A 114 13.26 -7.93 17.73
C LYS A 114 12.44 -9.20 17.83
#